data_AF-A0A972TSS1-F1
#
_entry.id   AF-A0A972TSS1-F1
#
_cell.length_a   1.000
_cell.length_b   1.000
_cell.length_c   1.000
_cell.angle_alpha   90.00
_cell.angle_beta   90.00
_cell.angle_gamma   90.00
#
_symmetry.space_group_name_H-M   'P 1'
#
loop_
_entity.id
_entity.type
_entity.pdbx_description
1 polymer ?
#
loop_
_entity_poly.entity_id
_entity_poly.type
_entity_poly.pdbx_seq_one_letter_code
_entity_poly.pdbx_strand_id
1 'polypeptide(L)'
;MRLKRLKIFVSVLFLLLIFASTDVIAVQRAKTQSKKRATLELVKKRRSLRVLIRTRLVIIYAQKVAKEGEKYDGLGRCLRHQRIARRLHFRKRYILSALHSLRSRKLAVEVIKNNKGKLIKEAGLTKDEEKLLKNSPGGEALDKELDEKYKNEVPPIDDKSAADAKLKEIKEKK
;
A
#
# COMPACT_ATOMS: atom_id res chain seq x y z
N MET A 1 14.24 51.83 -48.88
CA MET A 1 13.62 50.49 -48.67
C MET A 1 14.40 49.52 -47.76
N ARG A 2 15.71 49.68 -47.51
CA ARG A 2 16.51 48.71 -46.72
C ARG A 2 16.18 48.64 -45.21
N LEU A 3 15.77 49.75 -44.59
CA LEU A 3 15.47 49.81 -43.14
C LEU A 3 14.18 49.07 -42.70
N LYS A 4 13.18 48.91 -43.60
CA LYS A 4 11.93 48.20 -43.26
C LYS A 4 12.13 46.68 -43.18
N ARG A 5 13.07 46.11 -43.95
CA ARG A 5 13.38 44.67 -43.94
C ARG A 5 14.11 44.25 -42.67
N LEU A 6 14.99 45.10 -42.13
CA LEU A 6 15.74 44.80 -40.90
C LEU A 6 14.83 44.69 -39.66
N LYS A 7 13.81 45.56 -39.53
CA LYS A 7 12.85 45.51 -38.41
C LYS A 7 12.00 44.22 -38.39
N ILE A 8 11.63 43.72 -39.56
CA ILE A 8 10.87 42.47 -39.70
C ILE A 8 11.74 41.27 -39.29
N PHE A 9 13.00 41.23 -39.73
CA PHE A 9 13.92 40.16 -39.35
C PHE A 9 14.22 40.11 -37.85
N VAL A 10 14.43 41.26 -37.20
CA VAL A 10 14.65 41.32 -35.75
C VAL A 10 13.41 40.88 -34.98
N SER A 11 12.21 41.26 -35.43
CA SER A 11 10.95 40.82 -34.79
C SER A 11 10.72 39.32 -34.91
N VAL A 12 11.00 38.71 -36.06
CA VAL A 12 10.86 37.26 -36.28
C VAL A 12 11.91 36.48 -35.48
N LEU A 13 13.15 36.97 -35.40
CA LEU A 13 14.21 36.35 -34.59
C LEU A 13 13.88 36.40 -33.08
N PHE A 14 13.32 37.52 -32.61
CA PHE A 14 12.90 37.66 -31.21
C PHE A 14 11.72 36.73 -30.87
N LEU A 15 10.77 36.54 -31.79
CA LEU A 15 9.68 35.56 -31.63
C LEU A 15 10.21 34.11 -31.60
N LEU A 16 11.18 33.76 -32.45
CA LEU A 16 11.81 32.42 -32.43
C LEU A 16 12.57 32.13 -31.14
N LEU A 17 13.23 33.12 -30.54
CA LEU A 17 13.89 32.97 -29.24
C LEU A 17 12.89 32.75 -28.09
N ILE A 18 11.72 33.38 -28.14
CA ILE A 18 10.65 33.13 -27.16
C ILE A 18 10.12 31.69 -27.28
N PHE A 19 9.92 31.17 -28.49
CA PHE A 19 9.50 29.77 -28.70
C PHE A 19 10.55 28.74 -28.23
N ALA A 20 11.85 28.99 -28.45
CA ALA A 20 12.89 28.09 -27.96
C ALA A 20 12.98 28.05 -26.42
N SER A 21 12.61 29.14 -25.73
CA SER A 21 12.65 29.21 -24.27
C SER A 21 11.50 28.44 -23.58
N THR A 22 10.34 28.29 -24.22
CA THR A 22 9.19 27.58 -23.64
C THR A 22 9.41 26.08 -23.53
N ASP A 23 10.14 25.47 -24.48
CA ASP A 23 10.43 24.04 -24.48
C ASP A 23 11.39 23.66 -23.34
N VAL A 24 12.38 24.51 -23.04
CA VAL A 24 13.33 24.29 -21.94
C VAL A 24 12.63 24.30 -20.58
N ILE A 25 11.68 25.23 -20.37
CA ILE A 25 10.91 25.33 -19.12
C ILE A 25 9.95 24.13 -18.98
N ALA A 26 9.30 23.70 -20.06
CA ALA A 26 8.41 22.54 -20.06
C ALA A 26 9.17 21.25 -19.72
N VAL A 27 10.36 21.04 -20.30
CA VAL A 27 11.23 19.89 -20.01
C VAL A 27 11.72 19.90 -18.56
N GLN A 28 12.09 21.06 -18.01
CA GLN A 28 12.48 21.17 -16.60
C GLN A 28 11.31 20.90 -15.63
N ARG A 29 10.10 21.39 -15.96
CA ARG A 29 8.87 21.09 -15.19
C ARG A 29 8.54 19.59 -15.23
N ALA A 30 8.63 18.95 -16.39
CA ALA A 30 8.40 17.51 -16.54
C ALA A 30 9.42 16.68 -15.73
N LYS A 31 10.71 17.04 -15.77
CA LYS A 31 11.76 16.40 -14.95
C LYS A 31 11.48 16.54 -13.45
N THR A 32 11.05 17.72 -13.00
CA THR A 32 10.74 17.98 -11.59
C THR A 32 9.50 17.23 -11.12
N GLN A 33 8.44 17.18 -11.95
CA GLN A 33 7.24 16.39 -11.66
C GLN A 33 7.54 14.88 -11.60
N SER A 34 8.39 14.37 -12.50
CA SER A 34 8.83 12.97 -12.50
C SER A 34 9.55 12.62 -11.19
N LYS A 35 10.50 13.46 -10.74
CA LYS A 35 11.18 13.28 -9.45
C LYS A 35 10.19 13.26 -8.27
N LYS A 36 9.24 14.20 -8.22
CA LYS A 36 8.20 14.25 -7.16
C LYS A 36 7.31 13.01 -7.15
N ARG A 37 6.95 12.48 -8.31
CA ARG A 37 6.16 11.23 -8.41
C ARG A 37 6.96 10.02 -7.90
N ALA A 38 8.24 9.94 -8.27
CA ALA A 38 9.12 8.86 -7.81
C ALA A 38 9.31 8.88 -6.28
N THR A 39 9.52 10.06 -5.68
CA THR A 39 9.64 10.16 -4.21
C THR A 39 8.34 9.79 -3.50
N LEU A 40 7.19 10.24 -4.01
CA LEU A 40 5.89 9.88 -3.46
C LEU A 40 5.64 8.36 -3.51
N GLU A 41 5.97 7.71 -4.63
CA GLU A 41 5.85 6.26 -4.75
C GLU A 41 6.77 5.50 -3.77
N LEU A 42 8.00 5.98 -3.56
CA LEU A 42 8.90 5.40 -2.55
C LEU A 42 8.34 5.54 -1.12
N VAL A 43 7.72 6.69 -0.80
CA VAL A 43 7.07 6.90 0.50
C VAL A 43 5.90 5.93 0.67
N LYS A 44 5.04 5.78 -0.35
CA LYS A 44 3.93 4.81 -0.31
C LYS A 44 4.44 3.38 -0.15
N LYS A 45 5.49 3.00 -0.88
CA LYS A 45 6.14 1.69 -0.78
C LYS A 45 6.60 1.41 0.65
N ARG A 46 7.38 2.32 1.24
CA ARG A 46 7.90 2.19 2.61
C ARG A 46 6.78 2.12 3.65
N ARG A 47 5.74 2.95 3.50
CA ARG A 47 4.56 2.92 4.38
C ARG A 47 3.84 1.58 4.31
N SER A 48 3.53 1.11 3.09
CA SER A 48 2.90 -0.20 2.88
C SER A 48 3.72 -1.34 3.48
N LEU A 49 5.04 -1.32 3.30
CA LEU A 49 5.94 -2.33 3.87
C LEU A 49 5.92 -2.33 5.39
N ARG A 50 5.96 -1.15 6.03
CA ARG A 50 5.89 -1.02 7.49
C ARG A 50 4.60 -1.62 8.03
N VAL A 51 3.46 -1.36 7.38
CA VAL A 51 2.16 -1.94 7.76
C VAL A 51 2.23 -3.46 7.68
N LEU A 52 2.73 -4.01 6.57
CA LEU A 52 2.86 -5.46 6.36
C LEU A 52 3.70 -6.14 7.45
N ILE A 53 4.84 -5.54 7.82
CA ILE A 53 5.75 -6.09 8.84
C ILE A 53 5.08 -6.07 10.22
N ARG A 54 4.52 -4.93 10.64
CA ARG A 54 3.81 -4.81 11.92
C ARG A 54 2.65 -5.80 12.00
N THR A 55 1.84 -5.88 10.95
CA THR A 55 0.73 -6.82 10.90
C THR A 55 1.20 -8.27 10.99
N ARG A 56 2.31 -8.64 10.33
CA ARG A 56 2.85 -10.02 10.44
C ARG A 56 3.14 -10.41 11.88
N LEU A 57 3.72 -9.51 12.68
CA LEU A 57 4.00 -9.78 14.10
C LEU A 57 2.72 -10.04 14.89
N VAL A 58 1.69 -9.23 14.66
CA VAL A 58 0.38 -9.41 15.31
C VAL A 58 -0.28 -10.73 14.89
N ILE A 59 -0.17 -11.14 13.62
CA ILE A 59 -0.70 -12.42 13.16
C ILE A 59 0.01 -13.60 13.81
N ILE A 60 1.35 -13.58 13.87
CA ILE A 60 2.12 -14.66 14.51
C ILE A 60 1.70 -14.80 15.98
N TYR A 61 1.52 -13.68 16.66
CA TYR A 61 1.03 -13.68 18.04
C TYR A 61 -0.41 -14.19 18.14
N ALA A 62 -1.30 -13.78 17.22
CA ALA A 62 -2.67 -14.29 17.16
C ALA A 62 -2.74 -15.80 16.89
N GLN A 63 -1.89 -16.33 16.01
CA GLN A 63 -1.78 -17.78 15.75
C GLN A 63 -1.37 -18.53 17.02
N LYS A 64 -0.39 -18.00 17.78
CA LYS A 64 0.02 -18.58 19.06
C LYS A 64 -1.13 -18.59 20.07
N VAL A 65 -1.76 -17.44 20.29
CA VAL A 65 -2.86 -17.28 21.25
C VAL A 65 -4.08 -18.14 20.87
N ALA A 66 -4.38 -18.26 19.57
CA ALA A 66 -5.46 -19.12 19.08
C ALA A 66 -5.18 -20.61 19.33
N LYS A 67 -3.92 -21.04 19.26
CA LYS A 67 -3.54 -22.41 19.62
C LYS A 67 -3.69 -22.69 21.11
N GLU A 68 -3.37 -21.71 21.95
CA GLU A 68 -3.46 -21.85 23.41
C GLU A 68 -4.92 -21.83 23.90
N GLY A 69 -5.79 -21.01 23.27
CA GLY A 69 -7.19 -20.86 23.66
C GLY A 69 -8.20 -21.64 22.81
N GLU A 70 -7.73 -22.38 21.80
CA GLU A 70 -8.52 -23.21 20.87
C GLU A 70 -9.64 -22.49 20.11
N LYS A 71 -9.65 -21.15 20.05
CA LYS A 71 -10.59 -20.38 19.24
C LYS A 71 -9.88 -19.78 18.04
N TYR A 72 -10.28 -20.23 16.85
CA TYR A 72 -9.61 -19.86 15.60
C TYR A 72 -10.42 -18.88 14.73
N ASP A 73 -11.63 -18.53 15.14
CA ASP A 73 -12.60 -17.80 14.32
C ASP A 73 -12.00 -16.54 13.66
N GLY A 74 -11.98 -16.54 12.33
CA GLY A 74 -11.48 -15.44 11.50
C GLY A 74 -9.99 -15.46 11.20
N LEU A 75 -9.22 -16.43 11.72
CA LEU A 75 -7.77 -16.54 11.48
C LEU A 75 -7.43 -16.87 10.02
N GLY A 76 -8.26 -17.68 9.36
CA GLY A 76 -8.12 -17.99 7.94
C GLY A 76 -8.35 -16.78 7.06
N ARG A 77 -9.41 -16.02 7.33
CA ARG A 77 -9.67 -14.74 6.65
C ARG A 77 -8.54 -13.73 6.89
N CYS A 78 -8.06 -13.65 8.15
CA CYS A 78 -6.92 -12.84 8.55
C CYS A 78 -5.68 -13.14 7.67
N LEU A 79 -5.32 -14.42 7.51
CA LEU A 79 -4.19 -14.80 6.66
C LEU A 79 -4.41 -14.50 5.19
N ARG A 80 -5.62 -14.69 4.67
CA ARG A 80 -5.92 -14.41 3.27
C ARG A 80 -5.71 -12.92 2.95
N HIS A 81 -6.19 -12.04 3.83
CA HIS A 81 -5.93 -10.60 3.70
C HIS A 81 -4.44 -10.25 3.71
N GLN A 82 -3.64 -10.86 4.59
CA GLN A 82 -2.20 -10.60 4.61
C GLN A 82 -1.49 -11.14 3.36
N ARG A 83 -1.91 -12.30 2.85
CA ARG A 83 -1.37 -12.89 1.61
C ARG A 83 -1.67 -12.01 0.41
N ILE A 84 -2.91 -11.51 0.27
CA ILE A 84 -3.24 -10.60 -0.84
C ILE A 84 -2.54 -9.25 -0.69
N ALA A 85 -2.46 -8.72 0.53
CA ALA A 85 -1.76 -7.47 0.82
C ALA A 85 -0.30 -7.53 0.34
N ARG A 86 0.38 -8.65 0.58
CA ARG A 86 1.73 -8.90 0.08
C ARG A 86 1.78 -8.92 -1.46
N ARG A 87 0.87 -9.62 -2.14
CA ARG A 87 0.83 -9.66 -3.61
C ARG A 87 0.61 -8.26 -4.20
N LEU A 88 -0.31 -7.50 -3.63
CA LEU A 88 -0.59 -6.12 -4.03
C LEU A 88 0.63 -5.20 -3.85
N HIS A 89 1.43 -5.41 -2.80
CA HIS A 89 2.69 -4.70 -2.60
C HIS A 89 3.65 -4.94 -3.77
N PHE A 90 3.85 -6.19 -4.16
CA PHE A 90 4.73 -6.53 -5.29
C PHE A 90 4.20 -6.04 -6.64
N ARG A 91 2.88 -5.88 -6.77
CA ARG A 91 2.22 -5.22 -7.91
C ARG A 91 2.23 -3.69 -7.83
N LYS A 92 2.99 -3.09 -6.90
CA LYS A 92 3.07 -1.63 -6.66
C LYS A 92 1.73 -0.98 -6.28
N ARG A 93 0.71 -1.75 -5.88
CA ARG A 93 -0.58 -1.26 -5.38
C ARG A 93 -0.49 -1.02 -3.86
N TYR A 94 0.38 -0.10 -3.46
CA TYR A 94 0.81 0.08 -2.06
C TYR A 94 -0.33 0.48 -1.11
N ILE A 95 -1.26 1.33 -1.56
CA ILE A 95 -2.40 1.76 -0.73
C ILE A 95 -3.30 0.56 -0.42
N LEU A 96 -3.76 -0.16 -1.45
CA LEU A 96 -4.60 -1.35 -1.27
C LEU A 96 -3.90 -2.45 -0.47
N SER A 97 -2.60 -2.61 -0.68
CA SER A 97 -1.76 -3.49 0.13
C SER A 97 -1.86 -3.13 1.62
N ALA A 98 -1.69 -1.84 1.97
CA ALA A 98 -1.83 -1.38 3.34
C ALA A 98 -3.25 -1.61 3.89
N LEU A 99 -4.30 -1.38 3.09
CA LEU A 99 -5.69 -1.58 3.53
C LEU A 99 -6.01 -3.03 3.87
N HIS A 100 -5.68 -3.97 2.99
CA HIS A 100 -5.88 -5.39 3.30
C HIS A 100 -5.01 -5.83 4.49
N SER A 101 -3.79 -5.31 4.63
CA SER A 101 -2.95 -5.64 5.79
C SER A 101 -3.50 -5.05 7.11
N LEU A 102 -4.12 -3.87 7.09
CA LEU A 102 -4.80 -3.32 8.26
C LEU A 102 -6.07 -4.10 8.59
N ARG A 103 -6.85 -4.53 7.59
CA ARG A 103 -8.00 -5.41 7.80
C ARG A 103 -7.57 -6.74 8.43
N SER A 104 -6.48 -7.34 7.94
CA SER A 104 -5.86 -8.52 8.53
C SER A 104 -5.46 -8.30 9.99
N ARG A 105 -4.82 -7.15 10.31
CA ARG A 105 -4.47 -6.81 11.69
C ARG A 105 -5.69 -6.71 12.61
N LYS A 106 -6.78 -6.10 12.12
CA LYS A 106 -8.03 -6.01 12.89
C LYS A 106 -8.59 -7.40 13.22
N LEU A 107 -8.65 -8.30 12.25
CA LEU A 107 -9.08 -9.69 12.47
C LEU A 107 -8.14 -10.43 13.45
N ALA A 108 -6.82 -10.24 13.34
CA ALA A 108 -5.88 -10.81 14.29
C ALA A 108 -6.10 -10.30 15.73
N VAL A 109 -6.43 -9.02 15.90
CA VAL A 109 -6.78 -8.44 17.21
C VAL A 109 -8.08 -9.05 17.76
N GLU A 110 -9.08 -9.29 16.91
CA GLU A 110 -10.32 -9.98 17.30
C GLU A 110 -10.03 -11.41 17.78
N VAL A 111 -9.19 -12.17 17.05
CA VAL A 111 -8.74 -13.50 17.47
C VAL A 111 -8.04 -13.46 18.83
N ILE A 112 -7.13 -12.51 19.06
CA ILE A 112 -6.43 -12.37 20.35
C ILE A 112 -7.42 -12.10 21.48
N LYS A 113 -8.38 -11.19 21.26
CA LYS A 113 -9.40 -10.85 22.27
C LYS A 113 -10.32 -12.01 22.59
N ASN A 114 -10.78 -12.77 21.59
CA ASN A 114 -11.68 -13.90 21.77
C ASN A 114 -11.04 -15.02 22.63
N ASN A 115 -9.72 -15.13 22.56
CA ASN A 115 -8.89 -16.04 23.35
C ASN A 115 -8.35 -15.40 24.65
N LYS A 116 -8.83 -14.21 25.04
CA LYS A 116 -8.42 -13.48 26.25
C LYS A 116 -6.90 -13.17 26.31
N GLY A 117 -6.23 -13.09 25.15
CA GLY A 117 -4.82 -12.73 25.06
C GLY A 117 -4.57 -11.23 25.27
N LYS A 118 -3.37 -10.88 25.76
CA LYS A 118 -2.95 -9.48 25.94
C LYS A 118 -2.52 -8.87 24.61
N LEU A 119 -2.97 -7.67 24.29
CA LEU A 119 -2.56 -7.00 23.04
C LEU A 119 -1.10 -6.56 23.10
N ILE A 120 -0.34 -6.88 22.06
CA ILE A 120 1.03 -6.38 21.86
C ILE A 120 1.02 -4.94 21.30
N LYS A 121 2.13 -4.22 21.43
CA LYS A 121 2.27 -2.81 20.99
C LYS A 121 1.94 -2.62 19.50
N GLU A 122 2.29 -3.60 18.66
CA GLU A 122 2.09 -3.57 17.21
C GLU A 122 0.61 -3.67 16.80
N ALA A 123 -0.25 -4.15 17.70
CA ALA A 123 -1.69 -4.23 17.48
C ALA A 123 -2.34 -2.84 17.33
N GLY A 124 -1.77 -1.84 18.00
CA GLY A 124 -2.21 -0.44 17.90
C GLY A 124 -1.97 0.15 16.52
N LEU A 125 -2.90 1.02 16.10
CA LEU A 125 -2.75 1.84 14.90
C LEU A 125 -1.89 3.07 15.19
N THR A 126 -1.13 3.48 14.18
CA THR A 126 -0.46 4.77 14.17
C THR A 126 -1.38 5.84 13.57
N LYS A 127 -1.14 7.11 13.89
CA LYS A 127 -1.92 8.25 13.35
C LYS A 127 -2.02 8.23 11.81
N ASP A 128 -0.97 7.78 11.12
CA ASP A 128 -0.96 7.67 9.66
C ASP A 128 -1.85 6.51 9.16
N GLU A 129 -1.86 5.36 9.86
CA GLU A 129 -2.72 4.22 9.54
C GLU A 129 -4.20 4.55 9.80
N GLU A 130 -4.50 5.29 10.87
CA GLU A 130 -5.85 5.78 11.17
C GLU A 130 -6.38 6.70 10.07
N LYS A 131 -5.57 7.67 9.64
CA LYS A 131 -5.92 8.56 8.51
C LYS A 131 -6.18 7.77 7.24
N LEU A 132 -5.40 6.73 6.99
CA LEU A 132 -5.58 5.88 5.82
C LEU A 132 -6.94 5.16 5.89
N LEU A 133 -7.31 4.60 7.03
CA LEU A 133 -8.58 3.89 7.20
C LEU A 133 -9.80 4.82 7.11
N LYS A 134 -9.71 6.05 7.62
CA LYS A 134 -10.82 7.02 7.55
C LYS A 134 -11.32 7.28 6.13
N ASN A 135 -10.43 7.22 5.14
CA ASN A 135 -10.76 7.49 3.73
C ASN A 135 -10.93 6.20 2.90
N SER A 136 -11.09 5.06 3.55
CA SER A 136 -11.06 3.75 2.90
C SER A 136 -12.41 3.05 2.92
N PRO A 137 -12.65 2.12 1.98
CA PRO A 137 -13.82 1.25 2.04
C PRO A 137 -13.86 0.49 3.38
N GLY A 138 -15.06 0.26 3.89
CA GLY A 138 -15.28 -0.47 5.13
C GLY A 138 -14.69 -1.89 5.08
N GLY A 139 -14.47 -2.48 6.25
CA GLY A 139 -13.88 -3.83 6.35
C GLY A 139 -14.66 -4.88 5.56
N GLU A 140 -15.99 -4.80 5.55
CA GLU A 140 -16.87 -5.70 4.79
C GLU A 140 -16.66 -5.61 3.28
N ALA A 141 -16.44 -4.41 2.75
CA ALA A 141 -16.16 -4.22 1.32
C ALA A 141 -14.82 -4.86 0.93
N LEU A 142 -13.81 -4.80 1.82
CA LEU A 142 -12.53 -5.48 1.59
C LEU A 142 -12.66 -7.01 1.69
N ASP A 143 -13.48 -7.51 2.60
CA ASP A 143 -13.77 -8.95 2.73
C ASP A 143 -14.49 -9.45 1.46
N LYS A 144 -15.47 -8.70 0.95
CA LYS A 144 -16.15 -9.00 -0.32
C LYS A 144 -15.18 -8.97 -1.51
N GLU A 145 -14.32 -7.95 -1.61
CA GLU A 145 -13.29 -7.89 -2.66
C GLU A 145 -12.35 -9.11 -2.59
N LEU A 146 -11.98 -9.56 -1.38
CA LEU A 146 -11.15 -10.74 -1.20
C LEU A 146 -11.81 -12.01 -1.75
N ASP A 147 -13.10 -12.19 -1.51
CA ASP A 147 -13.85 -13.39 -1.88
C ASP A 147 -14.33 -13.42 -3.33
N GLU A 148 -14.54 -12.26 -3.95
CA GLU A 148 -14.98 -12.18 -5.35
C GLU A 148 -13.78 -12.07 -6.30
N LYS A 149 -12.87 -11.13 -6.03
CA LYS A 149 -11.82 -10.77 -6.97
C LYS A 149 -10.54 -11.57 -6.79
N TYR A 150 -10.22 -11.93 -5.56
CA TYR A 150 -8.94 -12.56 -5.22
C TYR A 150 -9.08 -14.03 -4.79
N LYS A 151 -10.25 -14.65 -4.96
CA LYS A 151 -10.51 -16.06 -4.60
C LYS A 151 -9.50 -17.03 -5.19
N ASN A 152 -9.25 -16.91 -6.49
CA ASN A 152 -8.33 -17.80 -7.22
C ASN A 152 -6.86 -17.52 -6.86
N GLU A 153 -6.56 -16.28 -6.46
CA GLU A 153 -5.21 -15.90 -6.05
C GLU A 153 -4.89 -16.38 -4.64
N VAL A 154 -5.83 -16.22 -3.72
CA VAL A 154 -5.65 -16.54 -2.32
C VAL A 154 -6.85 -17.37 -1.87
N PRO A 155 -6.79 -18.70 -2.10
CA PRO A 155 -7.92 -19.56 -1.83
C PRO A 155 -8.33 -19.48 -0.35
N PRO A 156 -9.61 -19.76 -0.05
CA PRO A 156 -10.07 -20.01 1.30
C PRO A 156 -9.11 -20.95 2.04
N ILE A 157 -8.81 -20.61 3.29
CA ILE A 157 -8.08 -21.46 4.22
C ILE A 157 -8.96 -21.56 5.45
N ASP A 158 -9.11 -22.77 5.98
CA ASP A 158 -9.82 -22.99 7.22
C ASP A 158 -9.07 -22.37 8.40
N ASP A 159 -9.83 -21.95 9.41
CA ASP A 159 -9.30 -21.19 10.54
C ASP A 159 -8.30 -21.99 11.38
N LYS A 160 -8.49 -23.32 11.49
CA LYS A 160 -7.58 -24.20 12.24
C LYS A 160 -6.25 -24.36 11.51
N SER A 161 -6.25 -24.70 10.22
CA SER A 161 -5.01 -24.80 9.42
C SER A 161 -4.31 -23.45 9.27
N ALA A 162 -5.04 -22.34 9.39
CA ALA A 162 -4.45 -21.02 9.45
C ALA A 162 -3.56 -20.82 10.70
N ALA A 163 -3.77 -21.55 11.79
CA ALA A 163 -2.91 -21.46 12.97
C ALA A 163 -1.49 -21.99 12.70
N ASP A 164 -1.34 -22.99 11.82
CA ASP A 164 -0.07 -23.62 11.46
C ASP A 164 0.58 -23.02 10.21
N ALA A 165 -0.17 -22.23 9.46
CA ALA A 165 0.30 -21.65 8.22
C ALA A 165 1.45 -20.64 8.43
N LYS A 166 2.61 -20.95 7.85
CA LYS A 166 3.78 -20.05 7.87
C LYS A 166 3.58 -18.86 6.93
N LEU A 167 3.74 -17.64 7.45
CA LEU A 167 3.86 -16.43 6.63
C LEU A 167 5.28 -16.33 6.07
N LYS A 168 5.44 -16.39 4.74
CA LYS A 168 6.76 -16.25 4.12
C LYS A 168 7.39 -14.91 4.51
N GLU A 169 8.71 -14.86 4.60
CA GLU A 169 9.43 -13.62 4.90
C GLU A 169 9.18 -12.54 3.86
N ILE A 170 9.15 -11.30 4.33
CA ILE A 170 9.11 -10.12 3.48
C ILE A 170 10.55 -9.61 3.42
N LYS A 171 11.30 -10.05 2.41
CA LYS A 171 12.65 -9.53 2.14
C LYS A 171 12.50 -8.30 1.26
N GLU A 172 13.07 -7.18 1.69
CA GLU A 172 13.38 -6.11 0.74
C GLU A 172 14.41 -6.68 -0.24
N LYS A 173 14.05 -6.80 -1.52
CA LYS A 173 15.09 -6.93 -2.55
C LYS A 173 15.85 -5.60 -2.51
N LYS A 174 17.07 -5.65 -1.95
CA LYS A 174 18.04 -4.56 -2.00
C LYS A 174 18.36 -4.26 -3.46
#